data_AF-A0ABD2ECU2-F1
#
_entry.id   AF-A0ABD2ECU2-F1
#
_cell.length_a   1.000
_cell.length_b   1.000
_cell.length_c   1.000
_cell.angle_alpha   90.00
_cell.angle_beta   90.00
_cell.angle_gamma   90.00
#
_symmetry.space_group_name_H-M   'P 1'
#
loop_
_entity.id
_entity.type
_entity.pdbx_description
1 polymer ?
#
loop_
_entity_poly.entity_id
_entity_poly.type
_entity_poly.pdbx_seq_one_letter_code
_entity_poly.pdbx_strand_id
1 'polypeptide(L)'
;MTVKTRSTFCNYILEFEVGVEFEEDLRILDGRKCQTLVTWEEEQLVCVQKGEVPNRGWRHWLEGEMLYLELTARGAVCEQVFRKVR
;
A
#
# COMPACT_ATOMS: atom_id res chain seq x y z
N MET A 1 -5.22 -6.10 -9.57
CA MET A 1 -4.30 -4.95 -9.74
C MET A 1 -2.90 -5.38 -9.34
N THR A 2 -1.88 -4.76 -9.93
CA THR A 2 -0.47 -5.02 -9.58
C THR A 2 0.23 -3.70 -9.30
N VAL A 3 0.80 -3.55 -8.12
CA VAL A 3 1.61 -2.39 -7.71
C VAL A 3 3.05 -2.85 -7.54
N LYS A 4 4.00 -2.11 -8.13
CA LYS A 4 5.43 -2.44 -8.09
C LYS A 4 6.21 -1.26 -7.54
N THR A 5 6.67 -1.38 -6.30
CA THR A 5 7.56 -0.40 -5.66
C THR A 5 9.00 -0.79 -5.98
N ARG A 6 9.72 0.07 -6.71
CA ARG A 6 11.08 -0.21 -7.18
C ARG A 6 12.09 0.72 -6.55
N SER A 7 13.23 0.15 -6.16
CA SER A 7 14.41 0.91 -5.73
C SER A 7 15.68 0.23 -6.24
N THR A 8 16.82 0.87 -6.05
CA THR A 8 18.14 0.29 -6.37
C THR A 8 18.56 -0.82 -5.41
N PHE A 9 17.90 -0.93 -4.25
CA PHE A 9 18.29 -1.86 -3.19
C PHE A 9 17.32 -3.05 -3.07
N CYS A 10 16.02 -2.76 -2.94
CA CYS A 10 14.99 -3.77 -2.74
C CYS A 10 13.71 -3.40 -3.50
N ASN A 11 13.10 -4.39 -4.15
CA ASN A 11 11.84 -4.23 -4.87
C ASN A 11 10.73 -4.97 -4.15
N TYR A 12 9.52 -4.42 -4.19
CA TYR A 12 8.34 -5.01 -3.61
C TYR A 12 7.20 -5.03 -4.64
N ILE A 13 6.53 -6.16 -4.76
CA ILE A 13 5.44 -6.40 -5.72
C ILE A 13 4.22 -6.84 -4.94
N LEU A 14 3.11 -6.14 -5.17
CA LEU A 14 1.82 -6.40 -4.55
C LEU A 14 0.81 -6.72 -5.65
N GLU A 15 0.23 -7.92 -5.60
CA GLU A 15 -0.80 -8.40 -6.51
C GLU A 15 -2.05 -8.76 -5.71
N PHE A 16 -3.19 -8.19 -6.09
CA PHE A 16 -4.44 -8.34 -5.36
C PHE A 16 -5.66 -8.12 -6.26
N GLU A 17 -6.81 -8.60 -5.82
CA GLU A 17 -8.11 -8.23 -6.37
C GLU A 17 -8.80 -7.25 -5.40
N VAL A 18 -9.39 -6.18 -5.94
CA VAL A 18 -10.06 -5.18 -5.11
C VAL A 18 -11.31 -5.79 -4.50
N GLY A 19 -11.49 -5.62 -3.19
CA GLY A 19 -12.62 -6.18 -2.44
C GLY A 19 -12.44 -7.64 -1.98
N VAL A 20 -11.30 -8.26 -2.29
CA VAL A 20 -10.98 -9.64 -1.88
C VAL A 20 -9.83 -9.62 -0.88
N GLU A 21 -10.03 -10.22 0.29
CA GLU A 21 -8.99 -10.33 1.32
C GLU A 21 -7.98 -11.43 0.91
N PHE A 22 -6.69 -11.18 1.15
CA PHE A 22 -5.61 -12.11 0.79
C PHE A 22 -4.48 -12.08 1.83
N GLU A 23 -3.67 -13.14 1.87
CA GLU A 23 -2.45 -13.16 2.66
C GLU A 23 -1.33 -12.39 1.93
N GLU A 24 -0.88 -11.30 2.53
CA GLU A 24 0.21 -10.48 2.01
C GLU A 24 1.54 -10.84 2.71
N ASP A 25 2.55 -11.14 1.91
CA ASP A 25 3.88 -11.49 2.38
C ASP A 25 4.81 -10.26 2.42
N LEU A 26 5.08 -9.78 3.63
CA LEU A 26 5.89 -8.59 3.91
C LEU A 26 7.25 -8.96 4.52
N ARG A 27 7.70 -10.21 4.37
CA ARG A 27 8.97 -10.69 4.94
C ARG A 27 10.18 -9.86 4.53
N ILE A 28 10.19 -9.36 3.29
CA ILE A 28 11.30 -8.54 2.78
C ILE A 28 11.30 -7.10 3.31
N LEU A 29 10.19 -6.63 3.89
CA LEU A 29 10.06 -5.28 4.43
C LEU A 29 10.28 -5.27 5.93
N ASP A 30 9.50 -6.04 6.67
CA ASP A 30 9.50 -6.04 8.14
C ASP A 30 9.40 -7.44 8.77
N GLY A 31 9.55 -8.50 7.97
CA GLY A 31 9.57 -9.88 8.46
C GLY A 31 8.18 -10.49 8.72
N ARG A 32 7.08 -9.83 8.33
CA ARG A 32 5.71 -10.20 8.72
C ARG A 32 4.85 -10.71 7.55
N LYS A 33 3.69 -11.25 7.91
CA LYS A 33 2.55 -11.47 7.02
C LYS A 33 1.33 -10.74 7.55
N CYS A 34 0.43 -10.33 6.66
CA CYS A 34 -0.83 -9.68 7.03
C CYS A 34 -2.00 -10.28 6.24
N GLN A 35 -3.20 -10.19 6.81
CA GLN A 35 -4.44 -10.36 6.06
C GLN A 35 -4.83 -8.98 5.54
N THR A 36 -4.75 -8.83 4.23
CA THR A 36 -4.80 -7.53 3.57
C THR A 36 -6.03 -7.44 2.69
N LEU A 37 -6.72 -6.30 2.79
CA LEU A 37 -7.88 -5.97 1.97
C LEU A 37 -7.67 -4.59 1.36
N VAL A 38 -7.85 -4.51 0.05
CA VAL A 38 -7.80 -3.25 -0.70
C VAL A 38 -9.18 -2.95 -1.27
N THR A 39 -9.71 -1.76 -1.02
CA THR A 39 -11.04 -1.30 -1.43
C THR A 39 -10.98 0.09 -2.05
N TRP A 40 -12.00 0.42 -2.85
CA TRP A 40 -12.26 1.80 -3.23
C TRP A 40 -13.10 2.48 -2.15
N GLU A 41 -12.62 3.62 -1.65
CA GLU A 41 -13.39 4.56 -0.84
C GLU A 41 -13.42 5.88 -1.61
N GLU A 42 -14.59 6.23 -2.17
CA GLU A 42 -14.73 7.37 -3.08
C GLU A 42 -13.75 7.28 -4.27
N GLU A 43 -12.82 8.22 -4.41
CA GLU A 43 -11.79 8.26 -5.46
C GLU A 43 -10.42 7.75 -4.96
N GLN A 44 -10.38 7.14 -3.78
CA GLN A 44 -9.15 6.67 -3.14
C GLN A 44 -9.10 5.15 -3.09
N LEU A 45 -7.90 4.60 -3.33
CA LEU A 45 -7.61 3.19 -3.10
C LEU A 45 -7.08 3.03 -1.66
N VAL A 46 -7.84 2.36 -0.82
CA VAL A 46 -7.56 2.21 0.62
C VAL A 46 -7.21 0.76 0.91
N CYS A 47 -6.10 0.54 1.58
CA CYS A 47 -5.61 -0.75 1.99
C CYS A 47 -5.54 -0.85 3.52
N VAL A 48 -6.09 -1.93 4.07
CA VAL A 48 -5.98 -2.28 5.49
C VAL A 48 -5.18 -3.57 5.61
N GLN A 49 -4.11 -3.54 6.40
CA GLN A 49 -3.21 -4.67 6.64
C GLN A 49 -3.41 -5.19 8.07
N LYS A 50 -4.30 -6.18 8.25
CA LYS A 50 -4.58 -6.75 9.58
C LYS A 50 -3.46 -7.71 9.98
N GLY A 51 -2.91 -7.51 11.17
CA GLY A 51 -1.86 -8.36 11.71
C GLY A 51 -1.36 -7.85 13.06
N GLU A 52 -0.09 -8.13 13.36
CA GLU A 52 0.54 -7.76 14.64
C GLU A 52 0.61 -6.25 14.91
N VAL A 53 0.67 -5.44 13.85
CA VAL A 53 0.84 -3.99 13.95
C VAL A 53 -0.54 -3.33 13.82
N PRO A 54 -1.03 -2.63 14.87
CA PRO A 54 -2.32 -1.94 14.80
C PRO A 54 -2.25 -0.75 13.84
N ASN A 55 -3.40 -0.34 13.29
CA ASN A 55 -3.55 0.80 12.38
C ASN A 55 -2.52 0.77 11.24
N ARG A 56 -2.32 -0.40 10.63
CA ARG A 56 -1.41 -0.58 9.51
C ARG A 56 -2.19 -0.57 8.21
N GLY A 57 -1.77 0.26 7.27
CA GLY A 57 -2.43 0.37 5.98
C GLY A 57 -1.85 1.48 5.13
N TRP A 58 -2.47 1.71 3.98
CA TRP A 58 -2.10 2.80 3.10
C TRP A 58 -3.27 3.31 2.29
N ARG A 59 -3.14 4.54 1.78
CA ARG A 59 -4.11 5.20 0.90
C ARG A 59 -3.40 5.76 -0.32
N HIS A 60 -3.95 5.48 -1.50
CA HIS A 60 -3.51 6.04 -2.76
C HIS A 60 -4.61 6.91 -3.37
N TRP A 61 -4.25 8.09 -3.87
CA TRP A 61 -5.13 8.93 -4.66
C TRP A 61 -4.34 9.68 -5.74
N LEU A 62 -5.07 10.19 -6.74
CA LEU A 62 -4.50 10.89 -7.87
C LEU A 62 -4.96 12.35 -7.88
N GLU A 63 -4.03 13.26 -8.16
CA GLU A 63 -4.35 14.65 -8.53
C GLU A 63 -3.56 15.00 -9.79
N GLY A 64 -4.26 15.01 -10.93
CA GLY A 64 -3.62 15.23 -12.24
C GLY A 64 -2.55 14.18 -12.56
N GLU A 65 -1.29 14.61 -12.65
CA GLU A 65 -0.14 13.72 -12.90
C GLU A 65 0.55 13.23 -11.62
N MET A 66 0.03 13.57 -10.44
CA MET A 66 0.61 13.18 -9.16
C MET A 66 -0.13 11.98 -8.57
N LEU A 67 0.63 10.98 -8.13
CA LEU A 67 0.19 9.87 -7.31
C LEU A 67 0.65 10.12 -5.88
N TYR A 68 -0.31 10.25 -4.98
CA TYR A 68 -0.05 10.38 -3.56
C TYR A 68 -0.18 9.02 -2.87
N LEU A 69 0.62 8.83 -1.83
CA LEU A 69 0.62 7.67 -0.97
C LEU A 69 0.75 8.10 0.49
N GLU A 70 -0.25 7.78 1.30
CA GLU A 70 -0.17 7.87 2.75
C GLU A 70 0.01 6.46 3.31
N LEU A 71 1.05 6.24 4.13
CA LEU A 71 1.33 4.99 4.83
C LEU A 71 1.10 5.20 6.33
N THR A 72 0.37 4.29 6.95
CA THR A 72 0.06 4.34 8.39
C THR A 72 0.55 3.09 9.10
N ALA A 73 1.05 3.26 10.32
CA ALA A 73 1.34 2.17 11.25
C ALA A 73 1.31 2.69 12.69
N ARG A 74 0.46 2.11 13.52
CA ARG A 74 0.21 2.52 14.92
C ARG A 74 -0.37 3.95 14.99
N GLY A 75 0.49 4.94 15.16
CA GLY A 75 0.16 6.36 15.13
C GLY A 75 1.11 7.17 14.25
N ALA A 76 2.01 6.49 13.53
CA ALA A 76 2.92 7.14 12.59
C ALA A 76 2.25 7.23 11.22
N VAL A 77 2.52 8.35 10.54
CA VAL A 77 2.05 8.66 9.19
C VAL A 77 3.25 9.05 8.33
N CYS A 78 3.32 8.52 7.11
CA CYS A 78 4.32 8.84 6.11
C CYS A 78 3.64 9.19 4.79
N GLU A 79 4.03 10.31 4.19
CA GLU A 79 3.48 10.79 2.92
C GLU A 79 4.55 10.73 1.83
N GLN A 80 4.16 10.22 0.67
CA GLN A 80 5.00 10.15 -0.53
C GLN A 80 4.22 10.68 -1.73
N VAL A 81 4.91 11.38 -2.63
CA VAL A 81 4.33 11.91 -3.87
C VAL A 81 5.19 11.47 -5.04
N PHE A 82 4.54 10.87 -6.04
CA PHE A 82 5.17 10.39 -7.26
C PHE A 82 4.56 11.11 -8.45
N ARG A 83 5.39 11.49 -9.42
CA ARG A 83 4.90 12.06 -10.68
C ARG A 83 4.85 10.98 -11.76
N LYS A 84 3.74 10.91 -12.48
CA LYS A 84 3.64 10.09 -13.69
C LYS A 84 4.66 10.57 -14.72
N VAL A 85 5.56 9.68 -15.11
CA VAL A 85 6.51 9.89 -16.21
C VAL A 85 5.95 9.26 -17.48
N ARG A 86 6.32 9.82 -18.64
CA ARG A 86 5.91 9.33 -19.97
C ARG A 86 6.73 8.13 -20.40
#